data_AF-A0A2G6KYE4-F1
#
_entry.id   AF-A0A2G6KYE4-F1
#
_cell.length_a   1.000
_cell.length_b   1.000
_cell.length_c   1.000
_cell.angle_alpha   90.00
_cell.angle_beta   90.00
_cell.angle_gamma   90.00
#
_symmetry.space_group_name_H-M   'P 1'
#
loop_
_entity.id
_entity.type
_entity.pdbx_description
1 polymer ?
#
loop_
_entity_poly.entity_id
_entity_poly.type
_entity_poly.pdbx_seq_one_letter_code
_entity_poly.pdbx_strand_id
1 'polypeptide(L)'
;MARKRFEQSYEAVFFLKDHQVYRQMLKSEFEALLDGYVGFSDMVDTEAHIVYVVMDRQLCIQAMVFFLLYFDDEGRADPEWSVKIEELAHEGGPGPDLGCGPVRLACRSQCPIQWYQGELWDPVMKSGANDIVAINQAVRENRLGFELLSEAPGRPGEEAEEDTDDIPVLQAADDYVADMDAQTLADFEDDLLALSEGESGQRARLAGMIRTQRLKIRTLEGIRQEQLEQMEHEHRLDAQRFRNDLQELKQTNARLQVLNEQLNKKLFERNEQYMVLQDRVMEQSNLVSELQRKLRGNENIEEERAEALQVRAELVSTRGVLADLQHRLELKEEQEAELTEQIAVLKRQIDEMKNEDSLFQRLHDLDVVFMSYHPGAGHVTVPFVEVNP
;
A
#
# COMPACT_ATOMS: atom_id res chain seq x y z
N MET A 1 -29.19 -6.62 4.97
CA MET A 1 -29.99 -7.03 6.14
C MET A 1 -29.04 -7.47 7.25
N ALA A 2 -28.69 -6.58 8.17
CA ALA A 2 -28.06 -6.91 9.45
C ALA A 2 -28.17 -5.69 10.38
N ARG A 3 -29.41 -5.27 10.65
CA ARG A 3 -29.71 -4.39 11.79
C ARG A 3 -30.26 -5.27 12.90
N LYS A 4 -29.84 -4.97 14.13
CA LYS A 4 -30.32 -5.46 15.43
C LYS A 4 -29.72 -6.77 15.96
N ARG A 5 -28.70 -6.61 16.82
CA ARG A 5 -28.52 -7.41 18.06
C ARG A 5 -27.80 -6.63 19.18
N PHE A 6 -27.96 -5.31 19.23
CA PHE A 6 -27.50 -4.46 20.33
C PHE A 6 -28.59 -3.46 20.69
N GLU A 7 -29.80 -3.92 20.99
CA GLU A 7 -30.84 -2.97 21.42
C GLU A 7 -30.58 -2.42 22.82
N GLN A 8 -29.65 -2.99 23.62
CA GLN A 8 -29.45 -2.61 25.02
C GLN A 8 -28.02 -2.88 25.56
N SER A 9 -26.96 -2.52 24.83
CA SER A 9 -25.58 -2.49 25.35
C SER A 9 -25.21 -1.12 25.91
N TYR A 10 -24.43 -1.08 26.98
CA TYR A 10 -23.88 0.15 27.54
C TYR A 10 -22.51 0.43 26.92
N GLU A 11 -22.27 1.67 26.54
CA GLU A 11 -21.05 2.11 25.86
C GLU A 11 -20.37 3.21 26.67
N ALA A 12 -19.11 2.99 27.03
CA ALA A 12 -18.35 3.90 27.87
C ALA A 12 -16.93 4.11 27.31
N VAL A 13 -16.37 5.27 27.62
CA VAL A 13 -15.00 5.64 27.27
C VAL A 13 -14.22 5.93 28.56
N PHE A 14 -13.09 5.26 28.71
CA PHE A 14 -12.20 5.38 29.85
C PHE A 14 -10.88 6.01 29.43
N PHE A 15 -10.39 6.95 30.22
CA PHE A 15 -9.09 7.56 30.02
C PHE A 15 -8.10 7.00 31.04
N LEU A 16 -6.97 6.53 30.55
CA LEU A 16 -5.90 5.92 31.34
C LEU A 16 -4.67 6.82 31.39
N LYS A 17 -4.07 6.88 32.57
CA LYS A 17 -2.77 7.49 32.82
C LYS A 17 -2.05 6.65 33.88
N ASP A 18 -0.81 6.25 33.62
CA ASP A 18 0.00 5.44 34.54
C ASP A 18 -0.71 4.16 35.06
N HIS A 19 -1.40 3.45 34.17
CA HIS A 19 -2.15 2.22 34.46
C HIS A 19 -3.33 2.39 35.43
N GLN A 20 -3.83 3.62 35.60
CA GLN A 20 -5.03 3.93 36.37
C GLN A 20 -6.04 4.71 35.53
N VAL A 21 -7.32 4.41 35.75
CA VAL A 21 -8.43 5.16 35.15
C VAL A 21 -8.60 6.47 35.91
N TYR A 22 -8.26 7.59 35.27
CA TYR A 22 -8.42 8.90 35.90
C TYR A 22 -9.74 9.57 35.54
N ARG A 23 -10.36 9.18 34.41
CA ARG A 23 -11.63 9.73 33.95
C ARG A 23 -12.44 8.67 33.19
N GLN A 24 -13.75 8.76 33.33
CA GLN A 24 -14.72 7.94 32.61
C GLN A 24 -15.85 8.85 32.12
N MET A 25 -16.34 8.59 30.91
CA MET A 25 -17.44 9.33 30.29
C MET A 25 -18.30 8.41 29.44
N LEU A 26 -19.54 8.81 29.18
CA LEU A 26 -20.39 8.09 28.23
C LEU A 26 -19.91 8.34 26.80
N LYS A 27 -20.23 7.43 25.87
CA LYS A 27 -19.95 7.64 24.45
C LYS A 27 -20.54 8.94 23.91
N SER A 28 -21.77 9.29 24.28
CA SER A 28 -22.41 10.54 23.83
C SER A 28 -21.64 11.78 24.28
N GLU A 29 -20.98 11.72 25.44
CA GLU A 29 -20.11 12.79 25.93
C GLU A 29 -18.78 12.83 25.17
N PHE A 30 -18.27 11.67 24.77
CA PHE A 30 -17.08 11.56 23.94
C PHE A 30 -17.31 12.03 22.49
N GLU A 31 -18.47 11.75 21.89
CA GLU A 31 -18.83 12.28 20.57
C GLU A 31 -18.95 13.81 20.60
N ALA A 32 -19.50 14.37 21.67
CA ALA A 32 -19.55 15.82 21.87
C ALA A 32 -18.16 16.46 22.07
N LEU A 33 -17.20 15.70 22.61
CA LEU A 33 -15.80 16.09 22.72
C LEU A 33 -15.14 16.13 21.33
N LEU A 34 -15.39 15.14 20.49
CA LEU A 34 -14.87 15.08 19.11
C LEU A 34 -15.47 16.17 18.20
N ASP A 35 -16.73 16.56 18.42
CA ASP A 35 -17.38 17.65 17.68
C ASP A 35 -16.87 19.06 18.09
N GLY A 36 -15.86 19.13 18.97
CA GLY A 36 -15.19 20.37 19.36
C GLY A 36 -16.03 21.28 20.27
N TYR A 37 -17.16 20.78 20.80
CA TYR A 37 -18.10 21.57 21.61
C TYR A 37 -17.64 21.74 23.06
N VAL A 38 -16.71 20.91 23.53
CA VAL A 38 -16.18 20.90 24.91
C VAL A 38 -14.66 20.73 24.88
N GLY A 39 -13.92 21.79 25.22
CA GLY A 39 -12.48 21.73 25.41
C GLY A 39 -12.12 21.36 26.85
N PHE A 40 -11.16 20.46 27.05
CA PHE A 40 -10.62 20.15 28.37
C PHE A 40 -9.31 20.90 28.58
N SER A 41 -9.36 21.97 29.39
CA SER A 41 -8.18 22.76 29.76
C SER A 41 -7.11 21.98 30.55
N ASP A 42 -7.44 20.78 31.03
CA ASP A 42 -6.54 19.91 31.79
C ASP A 42 -5.63 19.05 30.89
N MET A 43 -5.87 19.06 29.57
CA MET A 43 -5.24 18.15 28.60
C MET A 43 -4.70 18.88 27.37
N VAL A 44 -4.04 20.01 27.59
CA VAL A 44 -3.38 20.76 26.52
C VAL A 44 -2.09 20.04 26.10
N ASP A 45 -1.90 19.85 24.81
CA ASP A 45 -0.67 19.28 24.20
C ASP A 45 -0.26 17.93 24.80
N THR A 46 -1.22 17.03 25.01
CA THR A 46 -0.98 15.71 25.62
C THR A 46 -1.66 14.59 24.84
N GLU A 47 -0.91 13.51 24.58
CA GLU A 47 -1.46 12.26 24.07
C GLU A 47 -2.19 11.48 25.18
N ALA A 48 -3.49 11.27 24.99
CA ALA A 48 -4.33 10.55 25.92
C ALA A 48 -4.44 9.07 25.51
N HIS A 49 -4.23 8.17 26.47
CA HIS A 49 -4.52 6.76 26.29
C HIS A 49 -5.99 6.51 26.61
N ILE A 50 -6.79 6.23 25.60
CA ILE A 50 -8.23 6.08 25.72
C ILE A 50 -8.62 4.63 25.41
N VAL A 51 -9.63 4.15 26.13
CA VAL A 51 -10.21 2.82 25.90
C VAL A 51 -11.72 2.93 25.79
N TYR A 52 -12.23 2.51 24.64
CA TYR A 52 -13.66 2.35 24.41
C TYR A 52 -14.09 0.94 24.84
N VAL A 53 -15.17 0.87 25.62
CA VAL A 53 -15.66 -0.38 26.22
C VAL A 53 -17.15 -0.53 25.94
N VAL A 54 -17.51 -1.71 25.42
CA VAL A 54 -18.90 -2.13 25.24
C VAL A 54 -19.23 -3.15 26.32
N MET A 55 -20.31 -2.90 27.04
CA MET A 55 -20.77 -3.68 28.18
C MET A 55 -22.20 -4.17 27.97
N ASP A 56 -22.51 -5.30 28.60
CA ASP A 56 -23.88 -5.80 28.72
C ASP A 56 -24.60 -5.16 29.92
N ARG A 57 -25.90 -5.41 30.07
CA ARG A 57 -26.75 -4.95 31.17
C ARG A 57 -26.31 -5.42 32.56
N GLN A 58 -25.45 -6.45 32.60
CA GLN A 58 -24.87 -7.00 33.80
C GLN A 58 -23.50 -6.37 34.14
N LEU A 59 -23.10 -5.29 33.46
CA LEU A 59 -21.76 -4.68 33.52
C LEU A 59 -20.62 -5.65 33.14
N CYS A 60 -20.95 -6.73 32.44
CA CYS A 60 -19.97 -7.61 31.84
C CYS A 60 -19.41 -6.97 30.57
N ILE A 61 -18.10 -6.88 30.48
CA ILE A 61 -17.41 -6.28 29.33
C ILE A 61 -17.39 -7.27 28.18
N GLN A 62 -17.93 -6.88 27.02
CA GLN A 62 -17.97 -7.71 25.82
C GLN A 62 -16.88 -7.36 24.81
N ALA A 63 -16.54 -6.08 24.67
CA ALA A 63 -15.51 -5.61 23.76
C ALA A 63 -14.74 -4.40 24.31
N MET A 64 -13.45 -4.31 23.96
CA MET A 64 -12.55 -3.20 24.30
C MET A 64 -11.71 -2.78 23.10
N VAL A 65 -11.58 -1.47 22.88
CA VAL A 65 -10.76 -0.87 21.82
C VAL A 65 -9.81 0.16 22.42
N PHE A 66 -8.51 -0.02 22.20
CA PHE A 66 -7.43 0.76 22.82
C PHE A 66 -6.84 1.74 21.80
N PHE A 67 -7.18 3.03 21.90
CA PHE A 67 -6.74 4.06 20.95
C PHE A 67 -6.09 5.27 21.64
N LEU A 68 -5.26 5.97 20.88
CA LEU A 68 -4.60 7.19 21.27
C LEU A 68 -5.36 8.36 20.65
N LEU A 69 -5.55 9.42 21.44
CA LEU A 69 -6.11 10.67 20.95
C LEU A 69 -5.20 11.81 21.38
N TYR A 70 -4.76 12.62 20.42
CA TYR A 70 -3.99 13.82 20.68
C TYR A 70 -4.93 15.01 20.88
N PHE A 71 -4.59 15.85 21.86
CA PHE A 71 -5.29 17.09 22.14
C PHE A 71 -4.39 18.29 21.77
N ASP A 72 -4.95 19.24 21.02
CA ASP A 72 -4.27 20.44 20.55
C ASP A 72 -4.01 21.47 21.68
N ASP A 73 -3.37 22.59 21.32
CA ASP A 73 -3.06 23.71 22.22
C ASP A 73 -4.32 24.35 22.86
N GLU A 74 -5.50 24.11 22.30
CA GLU A 74 -6.78 24.59 22.79
C GLU A 74 -7.56 23.51 23.56
N GLY A 75 -6.97 22.33 23.79
CA GLY A 75 -7.59 21.20 24.47
C GLY A 75 -8.71 20.55 23.67
N ARG A 76 -8.69 20.69 22.34
CA ARG A 76 -9.59 20.02 21.39
C ARG A 76 -8.94 18.75 20.86
N ALA A 77 -9.76 17.75 20.59
CA ALA A 77 -9.31 16.54 19.92
C ALA A 77 -8.83 16.84 18.49
N ASP A 78 -7.83 16.09 18.03
CA ASP A 78 -7.33 16.18 16.66
C ASP A 78 -8.47 16.00 15.63
N PRO A 79 -8.74 17.00 14.77
CA PRO A 79 -9.79 16.92 13.75
C PRO A 79 -9.50 15.88 12.66
N GLU A 80 -8.27 15.40 12.51
CA GLU A 80 -7.91 14.35 11.57
C GLU A 80 -8.27 12.94 12.09
N TRP A 81 -8.56 12.83 13.39
CA TRP A 81 -8.95 11.57 14.03
C TRP A 81 -10.34 11.12 13.56
N SER A 82 -10.38 9.98 12.86
CA SER A 82 -11.61 9.46 12.23
C SER A 82 -11.74 7.94 12.35
N VAL A 83 -11.36 7.40 13.51
CA VAL A 83 -11.45 5.96 13.79
C VAL A 83 -12.88 5.54 14.11
N LYS A 84 -13.36 4.53 13.39
CA LYS A 84 -14.65 3.90 13.68
C LYS A 84 -14.55 2.89 14.82
N ILE A 85 -14.58 3.41 16.05
CA ILE A 85 -14.46 2.61 17.28
C ILE A 85 -15.53 1.51 17.42
N GLU A 86 -16.74 1.72 16.88
CA GLU A 86 -17.81 0.71 16.90
C GLU A 86 -17.51 -0.52 16.03
N GLU A 87 -17.05 -0.28 14.80
CA GLU A 87 -16.71 -1.34 13.85
C GLU A 87 -15.53 -2.15 14.40
N LEU A 88 -14.53 -1.48 14.99
CA LEU A 88 -13.39 -2.12 15.64
C LEU A 88 -13.79 -2.95 16.88
N ALA A 89 -14.75 -2.49 17.68
CA ALA A 89 -15.28 -3.27 18.80
C ALA A 89 -16.01 -4.53 18.32
N HIS A 90 -16.66 -4.46 17.14
CA HIS A 90 -17.34 -5.61 16.56
C HIS A 90 -16.37 -6.63 15.94
N GLU A 91 -15.39 -6.16 15.18
CA GLU A 91 -14.45 -7.00 14.43
C GLU A 91 -13.18 -7.36 15.22
N GLY A 92 -13.06 -6.90 16.46
CA GLY A 92 -11.93 -7.17 17.34
C GLY A 92 -11.65 -8.66 17.56
N GLY A 93 -10.37 -8.99 17.77
CA GLY A 93 -9.90 -10.36 17.98
C GLY A 93 -10.29 -10.94 19.36
N PRO A 94 -10.04 -12.23 19.60
CA PRO A 94 -10.26 -12.85 20.91
C PRO A 94 -9.25 -12.33 21.95
N GLY A 95 -9.75 -11.75 23.03
CA GLY A 95 -8.99 -11.22 24.15
C GLY A 95 -9.10 -12.06 25.43
N PRO A 96 -8.45 -11.61 26.53
CA PRO A 96 -8.49 -12.29 27.82
C PRO A 96 -9.91 -12.28 28.42
N ASP A 97 -10.26 -13.35 29.15
CA ASP A 97 -11.53 -13.44 29.87
C ASP A 97 -11.44 -12.66 31.21
N LEU A 98 -12.43 -11.80 31.45
CA LEU A 98 -12.53 -10.95 32.64
C LEU A 98 -13.60 -11.41 33.64
N GLY A 99 -14.08 -12.64 33.48
CA GLY A 99 -15.04 -13.30 34.36
C GLY A 99 -16.46 -13.40 33.80
N CYS A 100 -16.68 -12.97 32.55
CA CYS A 100 -17.97 -13.10 31.85
C CYS A 100 -17.84 -13.71 30.44
N GLY A 101 -16.70 -14.31 30.11
CA GLY A 101 -16.40 -14.90 28.80
C GLY A 101 -15.30 -14.15 28.03
N PRO A 102 -14.88 -14.68 26.87
CA PRO A 102 -13.80 -14.11 26.08
C PRO A 102 -14.19 -12.71 25.59
N VAL A 103 -13.48 -11.68 26.08
CA VAL A 103 -13.69 -10.29 25.69
C VAL A 103 -13.08 -10.07 24.31
N ARG A 104 -13.77 -9.32 23.43
CA ARG A 104 -13.17 -8.91 22.15
C ARG A 104 -12.18 -7.77 22.37
N LEU A 105 -10.98 -7.91 21.85
CA LEU A 105 -9.90 -6.96 22.03
C LEU A 105 -9.45 -6.41 20.67
N ALA A 106 -9.46 -5.08 20.55
CA ALA A 106 -8.82 -4.36 19.46
C ALA A 106 -7.69 -3.49 20.03
N CYS A 107 -6.46 -3.93 19.79
CA CYS A 107 -5.22 -3.24 20.15
C CYS A 107 -4.32 -3.15 18.93
N ARG A 108 -3.24 -2.37 18.97
CA ARG A 108 -2.28 -2.23 17.86
C ARG A 108 -1.82 -3.58 17.28
N SER A 109 -1.50 -4.54 18.13
CA SER A 109 -1.10 -5.91 17.77
C SER A 109 -2.25 -6.80 17.25
N GLN A 110 -3.50 -6.45 17.55
CA GLN A 110 -4.72 -7.20 17.23
C GLN A 110 -5.76 -6.32 16.50
N CYS A 111 -5.32 -5.55 15.51
CA CYS A 111 -6.21 -4.74 14.67
C CYS A 111 -6.76 -5.55 13.49
N PRO A 112 -8.09 -5.62 13.30
CA PRO A 112 -8.67 -6.22 12.09
C PRO A 112 -8.37 -5.40 10.83
N ILE A 113 -8.18 -4.07 10.97
CA ILE A 113 -7.92 -3.17 9.85
C ILE A 113 -6.58 -2.43 10.02
N GLN A 114 -5.67 -2.65 9.08
CA GLN A 114 -4.25 -2.25 9.20
C GLN A 114 -4.02 -0.73 9.22
N TRP A 115 -4.86 0.07 8.58
CA TRP A 115 -4.71 1.53 8.52
C TRP A 115 -4.93 2.25 9.86
N TYR A 116 -5.64 1.62 10.80
CA TYR A 116 -5.93 2.19 12.12
C TYR A 116 -4.84 1.83 13.15
N GLN A 117 -3.87 0.97 12.79
CA GLN A 117 -2.81 0.51 13.68
C GLN A 117 -1.93 1.65 14.23
N GLY A 118 -1.80 2.76 13.51
CA GLY A 118 -1.00 3.91 13.94
C GLY A 118 -1.64 4.69 15.10
N GLU A 119 -2.96 4.62 15.23
CA GLU A 119 -3.75 5.35 16.23
C GLU A 119 -4.18 4.44 17.40
N LEU A 120 -3.82 3.16 17.35
CA LEU A 120 -4.09 2.17 18.40
C LEU A 120 -2.85 1.94 19.25
N TRP A 121 -3.05 1.61 20.54
CA TRP A 121 -1.98 1.23 21.45
C TRP A 121 -2.16 -0.20 21.98
N ASP A 122 -1.09 -0.77 22.54
CA ASP A 122 -1.10 -2.12 23.13
C ASP A 122 -1.08 -2.03 24.67
N PRO A 123 -2.09 -2.58 25.36
CA PRO A 123 -2.13 -2.57 26.83
C PRO A 123 -1.08 -3.50 27.42
N VAL A 124 -0.56 -3.13 28.59
CA VAL A 124 0.41 -3.96 29.30
C VAL A 124 -0.33 -4.94 30.20
N MET A 125 -0.08 -6.23 30.03
CA MET A 125 -0.67 -7.33 30.80
C MET A 125 0.36 -8.00 31.75
N LYS A 126 1.22 -7.21 32.41
CA LYS A 126 2.24 -7.74 33.32
C LYS A 126 1.72 -7.75 34.76
N SER A 127 1.94 -8.85 35.49
CA SER A 127 1.60 -9.00 36.91
C SER A 127 2.16 -7.84 37.76
N GLY A 128 1.34 -6.82 38.01
CA GLY A 128 1.70 -5.61 38.76
C GLY A 128 1.18 -4.31 38.14
N ALA A 129 1.04 -4.24 36.82
CA ALA A 129 0.48 -3.10 36.09
C ALA A 129 -0.40 -3.63 34.96
N ASN A 130 -1.70 -3.80 35.28
CA ASN A 130 -2.69 -4.37 34.37
C ASN A 130 -3.75 -3.32 34.05
N ASP A 131 -3.65 -2.70 32.88
CA ASP A 131 -4.63 -1.72 32.38
C ASP A 131 -6.04 -2.31 32.35
N ILE A 132 -6.14 -3.57 31.95
CA ILE A 132 -7.41 -4.30 31.80
C ILE A 132 -8.07 -4.56 33.17
N VAL A 133 -7.27 -4.80 34.21
CA VAL A 133 -7.78 -4.98 35.57
C VAL A 133 -8.25 -3.65 36.14
N ALA A 134 -7.52 -2.55 35.88
CA ALA A 134 -7.95 -1.21 36.26
C ALA A 134 -9.28 -0.82 35.61
N ILE A 135 -9.49 -1.16 34.33
CA ILE A 135 -10.76 -0.94 33.63
C ILE A 135 -11.88 -1.80 34.24
N ASN A 136 -11.62 -3.09 34.50
CA ASN A 136 -12.63 -3.97 35.12
C ASN A 136 -13.03 -3.46 36.53
N GLN A 137 -12.07 -2.97 37.31
CA GLN A 137 -12.36 -2.33 38.59
C GLN A 137 -13.18 -1.05 38.43
N ALA A 138 -12.85 -0.18 37.47
CA ALA A 138 -13.60 1.04 37.19
C ALA A 138 -15.05 0.77 36.73
N VAL A 139 -15.25 -0.29 35.93
CA VAL A 139 -16.58 -0.75 35.52
C VAL A 139 -17.38 -1.27 36.72
N ARG A 140 -16.75 -2.03 37.63
CA ARG A 140 -17.39 -2.50 38.88
C ARG A 140 -17.72 -1.36 39.83
N GLU A 141 -16.91 -0.31 39.88
CA GLU A 141 -17.19 0.90 40.66
C GLU A 141 -18.40 1.70 40.10
N ASN A 142 -18.80 1.45 38.84
CA ASN A 142 -19.99 1.98 38.17
C ASN A 142 -20.27 3.48 38.46
N ARG A 143 -19.24 4.34 38.44
CA ARG A 143 -19.45 5.79 38.68
C ARG A 143 -20.23 6.49 37.55
N LEU A 144 -20.44 5.80 36.42
CA LEU A 144 -21.30 6.26 35.32
C LEU A 144 -22.80 5.98 35.60
N GLY A 145 -23.12 5.26 36.68
CA GLY A 145 -24.51 5.09 37.13
C GLY A 145 -25.36 4.24 36.19
N PHE A 146 -24.78 3.28 35.46
CA PHE A 146 -25.55 2.38 34.61
C PHE A 146 -26.52 1.55 35.46
N GLU A 147 -27.78 1.50 35.05
CA GLU A 147 -28.82 0.73 35.71
C GLU A 147 -28.57 -0.78 35.51
N LEU A 148 -28.16 -1.49 36.56
CA LEU A 148 -28.17 -2.96 36.52
C LEU A 148 -29.62 -3.43 36.46
N LEU A 149 -30.04 -3.92 35.29
CA LEU A 149 -31.27 -4.69 35.17
C LEU A 149 -30.97 -6.11 35.67
N SER A 150 -31.09 -6.29 36.98
CA SER A 150 -31.26 -7.60 37.58
C SER A 150 -32.67 -8.12 37.25
N GLU A 151 -32.86 -8.62 36.03
CA GLU A 151 -34.10 -9.28 35.66
C GLU A 151 -33.81 -10.71 35.21
N ALA A 152 -33.77 -11.59 36.21
CA ALA A 152 -34.21 -12.98 36.04
C ALA A 152 -35.58 -13.11 36.73
N PRO A 153 -36.70 -13.24 35.99
CA PRO A 153 -37.97 -13.61 36.58
C PRO A 153 -37.91 -15.12 36.84
N GLY A 154 -37.63 -15.51 38.09
CA GLY A 154 -37.59 -16.95 38.41
C GLY A 154 -36.96 -17.38 39.73
N ARG A 155 -37.21 -16.68 40.85
CA ARG A 155 -37.35 -17.33 42.17
C ARG A 155 -37.85 -16.32 43.21
N PRO A 156 -38.97 -16.58 43.90
CA PRO A 156 -39.42 -15.74 45.00
C PRO A 156 -38.63 -16.08 46.28
N GLY A 157 -38.19 -15.04 46.97
CA GLY A 157 -37.62 -15.11 48.32
C GLY A 157 -36.10 -15.23 48.34
N GLU A 158 -35.41 -14.16 48.72
CA GLU A 158 -34.84 -14.05 50.06
C GLU A 158 -34.01 -12.76 50.15
N GLU A 159 -34.53 -11.88 50.99
CA GLU A 159 -33.86 -10.70 51.49
C GLU A 159 -32.66 -11.14 52.34
N ALA A 160 -31.64 -10.29 52.34
CA ALA A 160 -30.45 -10.46 53.14
C ALA A 160 -30.78 -10.49 54.64
N GLU A 161 -30.66 -11.66 55.28
CA GLU A 161 -30.44 -11.79 56.72
C GLU A 161 -29.52 -12.98 57.03
N GLU A 162 -28.42 -12.64 57.70
CA GLU A 162 -27.75 -13.38 58.78
C GLU A 162 -27.20 -14.80 58.55
N ASP A 163 -25.87 -14.87 58.66
CA ASP A 163 -25.07 -16.03 59.01
C ASP A 163 -25.74 -16.93 60.07
N THR A 164 -26.22 -18.10 59.65
CA THR A 164 -26.27 -19.28 60.52
C THR A 164 -25.86 -20.52 59.75
N ASP A 165 -25.02 -21.32 60.40
CA ASP A 165 -24.49 -22.59 59.95
C ASP A 165 -25.60 -23.55 59.48
N ASP A 166 -25.55 -23.97 58.21
CA ASP A 166 -26.17 -25.23 57.77
C ASP A 166 -25.32 -25.88 56.65
N ILE A 167 -24.42 -26.76 57.08
CA ILE A 167 -23.70 -27.69 56.19
C ILE A 167 -24.68 -28.81 55.82
N PRO A 168 -24.94 -29.09 54.52
CA PRO A 168 -25.80 -30.20 54.11
C PRO A 168 -25.14 -31.55 54.45
N VAL A 169 -25.72 -32.30 55.39
CA VAL A 169 -25.30 -33.67 55.68
C VAL A 169 -25.85 -34.60 54.60
N LEU A 170 -24.98 -35.10 53.73
CA LEU A 170 -25.29 -36.17 52.80
C LEU A 170 -25.55 -37.48 53.56
N GLN A 171 -26.79 -37.96 53.49
CA GLN A 171 -27.20 -39.31 53.82
C GLN A 171 -26.73 -40.27 52.70
N ALA A 172 -25.57 -40.89 52.87
CA ALA A 172 -25.18 -42.14 52.21
C ALA A 172 -23.89 -42.67 52.84
N ALA A 173 -24.01 -43.33 54.00
CA ALA A 173 -22.89 -44.00 54.65
C ALA A 173 -23.22 -45.45 55.01
N ASP A 174 -24.10 -46.11 54.24
CA ASP A 174 -24.44 -47.52 54.45
C ASP A 174 -23.77 -48.49 53.45
N ASP A 175 -23.01 -48.00 52.47
CA ASP A 175 -22.42 -48.87 51.43
C ASP A 175 -20.91 -49.15 51.55
N TYR A 176 -20.21 -48.59 52.55
CA TYR A 176 -18.74 -48.75 52.70
C TYR A 176 -18.28 -49.71 53.80
N VAL A 177 -19.19 -50.45 54.45
CA VAL A 177 -18.82 -51.38 55.54
C VAL A 177 -18.44 -52.78 55.04
N ALA A 178 -18.49 -53.03 53.72
CA ALA A 178 -18.31 -54.36 53.16
C ALA A 178 -16.85 -54.82 52.96
N ASP A 179 -15.85 -53.94 53.13
CA ASP A 179 -14.45 -54.25 52.77
C ASP A 179 -13.46 -53.88 53.90
N MET A 180 -13.75 -54.38 55.11
CA MET A 180 -12.88 -54.15 56.28
C MET A 180 -12.19 -55.44 56.72
N ASP A 181 -10.86 -55.47 56.60
CA ASP A 181 -10.00 -56.58 57.01
C ASP A 181 -10.15 -56.89 58.51
N ALA A 182 -10.54 -58.14 58.82
CA ALA A 182 -10.81 -58.63 60.17
C ALA A 182 -9.63 -58.53 61.14
N GLN A 183 -8.40 -58.41 60.64
CA GLN A 183 -7.19 -58.25 61.45
C GLN A 183 -7.09 -56.87 62.12
N THR A 184 -7.63 -55.83 61.49
CA THR A 184 -7.52 -54.47 62.03
C THR A 184 -8.47 -54.25 63.21
N LEU A 185 -9.62 -54.93 63.25
CA LEU A 185 -10.56 -54.86 64.37
C LEU A 185 -10.01 -55.47 65.67
N ALA A 186 -9.16 -56.50 65.57
CA ALA A 186 -8.56 -57.16 66.73
C ALA A 186 -7.51 -56.27 67.43
N ASP A 187 -6.68 -55.57 66.65
CA ASP A 187 -5.66 -54.66 67.19
C ASP A 187 -6.29 -53.43 67.90
N PHE A 188 -7.52 -53.06 67.53
CA PHE A 188 -8.26 -51.97 68.19
C PHE A 188 -8.96 -52.38 69.48
N GLU A 189 -9.22 -53.66 69.70
CA GLU A 189 -9.88 -54.17 70.91
C GLU A 189 -8.88 -54.27 72.08
N ASP A 190 -7.63 -54.62 71.77
CA ASP A 190 -6.52 -54.75 72.73
C ASP A 190 -6.07 -53.38 73.28
N ASP A 191 -5.99 -52.36 72.43
CA ASP A 191 -5.64 -50.98 72.82
C ASP A 191 -6.74 -50.31 73.68
N LEU A 192 -7.99 -50.76 73.55
CA LEU A 192 -9.15 -50.21 74.26
C LEU A 192 -9.28 -50.78 75.69
N LEU A 193 -8.88 -52.04 75.89
CA LEU A 193 -8.87 -52.72 77.19
C LEU A 193 -7.76 -52.19 78.12
N ALA A 194 -6.63 -51.76 77.56
CA ALA A 194 -5.52 -51.17 78.32
C ALA A 194 -5.85 -49.81 78.98
N LEU A 195 -6.94 -49.16 78.56
CA LEU A 195 -7.32 -47.81 78.99
C LEU A 195 -8.54 -47.76 79.95
N SER A 196 -9.16 -48.90 80.27
CA SER A 196 -10.48 -48.96 80.93
C SER A 196 -10.48 -48.89 82.47
N GLU A 197 -9.34 -48.74 83.15
CA GLU A 197 -9.27 -48.88 84.62
C GLU A 197 -9.38 -47.57 85.43
N GLY A 198 -9.88 -46.45 84.89
CA GLY A 198 -10.21 -45.27 85.72
C GLY A 198 -10.94 -44.12 85.01
N GLU A 199 -11.93 -43.53 85.68
CA GLU A 199 -12.78 -42.40 85.23
C GLU A 199 -13.49 -42.60 83.88
N SER A 200 -14.35 -43.62 83.83
CA SER A 200 -14.94 -44.19 82.61
C SER A 200 -15.82 -43.26 81.77
N GLY A 201 -16.32 -42.14 82.31
CA GLY A 201 -17.26 -41.26 81.59
C GLY A 201 -16.60 -40.24 80.64
N GLN A 202 -15.55 -39.54 81.10
CA GLN A 202 -14.86 -38.53 80.29
C GLN A 202 -13.90 -39.18 79.29
N ARG A 203 -13.25 -40.29 79.66
CA ARG A 203 -12.37 -41.04 78.76
C ARG A 203 -13.13 -41.76 77.65
N ALA A 204 -14.34 -42.25 77.90
CA ALA A 204 -15.18 -42.81 76.83
C ALA A 204 -15.60 -41.76 75.79
N ARG A 205 -15.89 -40.52 76.23
CA ARG A 205 -16.19 -39.39 75.32
C ARG A 205 -14.97 -39.00 74.50
N LEU A 206 -13.79 -38.92 75.13
CA LEU A 206 -12.52 -38.64 74.43
C LEU A 206 -12.18 -39.77 73.44
N ALA A 207 -12.34 -41.04 73.83
CA ALA A 207 -12.14 -42.18 72.94
C ALA A 207 -13.11 -42.17 71.75
N GLY A 208 -14.38 -41.80 71.98
CA GLY A 208 -15.37 -41.58 70.92
C GLY A 208 -14.95 -40.47 69.95
N MET A 209 -14.47 -39.34 70.47
CA MET A 209 -13.98 -38.22 69.66
C MET A 209 -12.71 -38.58 68.87
N ILE A 210 -11.79 -39.35 69.46
CA ILE A 210 -10.61 -39.85 68.75
C ILE A 210 -11.02 -40.80 67.61
N ARG A 211 -12.03 -41.67 67.84
CA ARG A 211 -12.55 -42.57 66.80
C ARG A 211 -13.17 -41.79 65.64
N THR A 212 -13.98 -40.76 65.91
CA THR A 212 -14.57 -39.93 64.84
C THR A 212 -13.49 -39.13 64.09
N GLN A 213 -12.51 -38.57 64.80
CA GLN A 213 -11.40 -37.86 64.17
C GLN A 213 -10.53 -38.78 63.29
N ARG A 214 -10.24 -40.00 63.74
CA ARG A 214 -9.47 -40.99 62.95
C ARG A 214 -10.23 -41.42 61.69
N LEU A 215 -11.53 -41.65 61.79
CA LEU A 215 -12.37 -41.94 60.63
C LEU A 215 -12.37 -40.77 59.63
N LYS A 216 -12.49 -39.53 60.13
CA LYS A 216 -12.41 -38.33 59.30
C LYS A 216 -11.05 -38.17 58.61
N ILE A 217 -9.95 -38.44 59.31
CA ILE A 217 -8.62 -38.39 58.70
C ILE A 217 -8.53 -39.41 57.57
N ARG A 218 -9.01 -40.64 57.80
CA ARG A 218 -8.96 -41.70 56.79
C ARG A 218 -9.84 -41.40 55.57
N THR A 219 -11.02 -40.83 55.76
CA THR A 219 -11.87 -40.42 54.62
C THR A 219 -11.24 -39.27 53.85
N LEU A 220 -10.65 -38.29 54.53
CA LEU A 220 -9.90 -37.20 53.88
C LEU A 220 -8.67 -37.71 53.13
N GLU A 221 -7.94 -38.67 53.69
CA GLU A 221 -6.80 -39.31 53.03
C GLU A 221 -7.23 -40.08 51.78
N GLY A 222 -8.36 -40.81 51.85
CA GLY A 222 -8.95 -41.50 50.69
C GLY A 222 -9.36 -40.53 49.58
N ILE A 223 -10.06 -39.44 49.93
CA ILE A 223 -10.43 -38.38 48.97
C ILE A 223 -9.18 -37.77 48.33
N ARG A 224 -8.12 -37.51 49.13
CA ARG A 224 -6.86 -36.96 48.61
C ARG A 224 -6.19 -37.94 47.64
N GLN A 225 -6.18 -39.23 47.95
CA GLN A 225 -5.62 -40.25 47.06
C GLN A 225 -6.40 -40.31 45.74
N GLU A 226 -7.72 -40.31 45.80
CA GLU A 226 -8.57 -40.29 44.61
C GLU A 226 -8.34 -39.02 43.76
N GLN A 227 -8.23 -37.85 44.40
CA GLN A 227 -7.90 -36.60 43.70
C GLN A 227 -6.52 -36.66 43.03
N LEU A 228 -5.51 -37.25 43.68
CA LEU A 228 -4.19 -37.42 43.07
C LEU A 228 -4.24 -38.36 41.86
N GLU A 229 -4.98 -39.46 41.96
CA GLU A 229 -5.15 -40.40 40.85
C GLU A 229 -5.90 -39.78 39.67
N GLN A 230 -6.95 -38.99 39.95
CA GLN A 230 -7.68 -38.22 38.93
C GLN A 230 -6.75 -37.21 38.24
N MET A 231 -6.01 -36.41 39.00
CA MET A 231 -5.04 -35.45 38.45
C MET A 231 -3.95 -36.14 37.61
N GLU A 232 -3.41 -37.28 38.07
CA GLU A 232 -2.45 -38.04 37.29
C GLU A 232 -3.04 -38.58 35.98
N HIS A 233 -4.30 -39.03 36.00
CA HIS A 233 -4.99 -39.50 34.81
C HIS A 233 -5.17 -38.36 33.80
N GLU A 234 -5.64 -37.20 34.25
CA GLU A 234 -5.77 -36.00 33.42
C GLU A 234 -4.42 -35.58 32.82
N HIS A 235 -3.38 -35.50 33.64
CA HIS A 235 -2.03 -35.20 33.16
C HIS A 235 -1.52 -36.22 32.13
N ARG A 236 -1.83 -37.51 32.29
CA ARG A 236 -1.48 -38.54 31.31
C ARG A 236 -2.24 -38.33 29.99
N LEU A 237 -3.52 -37.99 30.04
CA LEU A 237 -4.33 -37.71 28.86
C LEU A 237 -3.82 -36.45 28.14
N ASP A 238 -3.55 -35.38 28.86
CA ASP A 238 -3.03 -34.14 28.27
C ASP A 238 -1.63 -34.35 27.69
N ALA A 239 -0.76 -35.11 28.36
CA ALA A 239 0.54 -35.47 27.80
C ALA A 239 0.42 -36.33 26.53
N GLN A 240 -0.63 -37.15 26.39
CA GLN A 240 -0.89 -37.87 25.14
C GLN A 240 -1.42 -36.92 24.05
N ARG A 241 -2.33 -36.00 24.39
CA ARG A 241 -2.83 -34.96 23.47
C ARG A 241 -1.69 -34.10 22.91
N PHE A 242 -0.86 -33.54 23.79
CA PHE A 242 0.28 -32.72 23.36
C PHE A 242 1.30 -33.50 22.51
N ARG A 243 1.49 -34.80 22.76
CA ARG A 243 2.33 -35.65 21.89
C ARG A 243 1.74 -35.81 20.50
N ASN A 244 0.43 -36.02 20.41
CA ASN A 244 -0.27 -36.13 19.12
C ASN A 244 -0.22 -34.81 18.37
N ASP A 245 -0.50 -33.69 19.04
CA ASP A 245 -0.47 -32.35 18.44
C ASP A 245 0.95 -32.02 17.93
N LEU A 246 1.99 -32.33 18.71
CA LEU A 246 3.38 -32.16 18.28
C LEU A 246 3.73 -33.02 17.06
N GLN A 247 3.18 -34.23 16.97
CA GLN A 247 3.39 -35.09 15.81
C GLN A 247 2.67 -34.54 14.58
N GLU A 248 1.43 -34.06 14.72
CA GLU A 248 0.69 -33.42 13.65
C GLU A 248 1.40 -32.16 13.16
N LEU A 249 1.81 -31.29 14.09
CA LEU A 249 2.53 -30.04 13.77
C LEU A 249 3.86 -30.32 13.04
N LYS A 250 4.58 -31.37 13.44
CA LYS A 250 5.80 -31.81 12.73
C LYS A 250 5.49 -32.30 11.31
N GLN A 251 4.40 -33.04 11.13
CA GLN A 251 3.99 -33.51 9.80
C GLN A 251 3.55 -32.35 8.90
N THR A 252 2.79 -31.39 9.42
CA THR A 252 2.38 -30.21 8.64
C THR A 252 3.58 -29.35 8.28
N ASN A 253 4.52 -29.14 9.20
CA ASN A 253 5.75 -28.41 8.91
C ASN A 253 6.58 -29.12 7.82
N ALA A 254 6.76 -30.44 7.91
CA ALA A 254 7.44 -31.21 6.87
C ALA A 254 6.74 -31.11 5.50
N ARG A 255 5.39 -31.14 5.47
CA ARG A 255 4.62 -30.93 4.24
C ARG A 255 4.83 -29.53 3.66
N LEU A 256 4.83 -28.50 4.51
CA LEU A 256 5.06 -27.11 4.09
C LEU A 256 6.50 -26.89 3.60
N GLN A 257 7.49 -27.54 4.19
CA GLN A 257 8.87 -27.51 3.71
C GLN A 257 8.98 -28.10 2.30
N VAL A 258 8.42 -29.29 2.08
CA VAL A 258 8.40 -29.91 0.74
C VAL A 258 7.65 -29.04 -0.27
N LEU A 259 6.53 -28.43 0.11
CA LEU A 259 5.79 -27.53 -0.76
C LEU A 259 6.61 -26.27 -1.11
N ASN A 260 7.29 -25.67 -0.14
CA ASN A 260 8.18 -24.54 -0.37
C ASN A 260 9.34 -24.90 -1.30
N GLU A 261 9.96 -26.07 -1.12
CA GLU A 261 10.99 -26.56 -2.02
C GLU A 261 10.46 -26.74 -3.45
N GLN A 262 9.25 -27.29 -3.61
CA GLN A 262 8.61 -27.44 -4.91
C GLN A 262 8.29 -26.09 -5.56
N LEU A 263 7.80 -25.11 -4.78
CA LEU A 263 7.54 -23.76 -5.26
C LEU A 263 8.84 -23.05 -5.66
N ASN A 264 9.90 -23.19 -4.88
CA ASN A 264 11.22 -22.65 -5.20
C ASN A 264 11.78 -23.26 -6.49
N LYS A 265 11.62 -24.58 -6.70
CA LYS A 265 11.98 -25.23 -7.97
C LYS A 265 11.18 -24.66 -9.15
N LYS A 266 9.86 -24.50 -9.00
CA LYS A 266 9.02 -23.88 -10.04
C LYS A 266 9.40 -22.43 -10.31
N LEU A 267 9.74 -21.65 -9.29
CA LEU A 267 10.22 -20.27 -9.45
C LEU A 267 11.56 -20.24 -10.19
N PHE A 268 12.46 -21.16 -9.86
CA PHE A 268 13.74 -21.30 -10.57
C PHE A 268 13.52 -21.65 -12.05
N GLU A 269 12.69 -22.65 -12.35
CA GLU A 269 12.33 -23.04 -13.72
C GLU A 269 11.68 -21.88 -14.49
N ARG A 270 10.78 -21.11 -13.84
CA ARG A 270 10.20 -19.92 -14.47
C ARG A 270 11.22 -18.82 -14.70
N ASN A 271 12.12 -18.56 -13.74
CA ASN A 271 13.17 -17.57 -13.90
C ASN A 271 14.11 -17.94 -15.06
N GLU A 272 14.46 -19.22 -15.20
CA GLU A 272 15.24 -19.71 -16.34
C GLU A 272 14.48 -19.49 -17.66
N GLN A 273 13.18 -19.80 -17.70
CA GLN A 273 12.33 -19.50 -18.86
C GLN A 273 12.28 -18.01 -19.18
N TYR A 274 12.19 -17.14 -18.17
CA TYR A 274 12.21 -15.69 -18.35
C TYR A 274 13.55 -15.20 -18.91
N MET A 275 14.68 -15.73 -18.43
CA MET A 275 16.00 -15.39 -18.97
C MET A 275 16.12 -15.81 -20.44
N VAL A 276 15.70 -17.02 -20.80
CA VAL A 276 15.71 -17.48 -22.20
C VAL A 276 14.81 -16.61 -23.09
N LEU A 277 13.64 -16.21 -22.60
CA LEU A 277 12.75 -15.30 -23.33
C LEU A 277 13.37 -13.90 -23.46
N GLN A 278 14.00 -13.39 -22.41
CA GLN A 278 14.68 -12.10 -22.42
C GLN A 278 15.83 -12.10 -23.44
N ASP A 279 16.65 -13.15 -23.46
CA ASP A 279 17.74 -13.31 -24.44
C ASP A 279 17.19 -13.34 -25.87
N ARG A 280 16.10 -14.10 -26.12
CA ARG A 280 15.45 -14.12 -27.44
C ARG A 280 14.87 -12.76 -27.84
N VAL A 281 14.27 -12.03 -26.91
CA VAL A 281 13.76 -10.67 -27.18
C VAL A 281 14.92 -9.71 -27.47
N MET A 282 16.04 -9.83 -26.76
CA MET A 282 17.25 -9.06 -27.04
C MET A 282 17.81 -9.38 -28.43
N GLU A 283 17.91 -10.66 -28.80
CA GLU A 283 18.33 -11.09 -30.14
C GLU A 283 17.41 -10.54 -31.23
N GLN A 284 16.09 -10.63 -31.04
CA GLN A 284 15.12 -10.08 -31.98
C GLN A 284 15.21 -8.55 -32.06
N SER A 285 15.37 -7.86 -30.93
CA SER A 285 15.53 -6.40 -30.91
C SER A 285 16.80 -5.99 -31.64
N ASN A 286 17.91 -6.70 -31.43
CA ASN A 286 19.17 -6.44 -32.12
C ASN A 286 19.02 -6.65 -33.63
N LEU A 287 18.36 -7.74 -34.05
CA LEU A 287 18.08 -8.01 -35.46
C LEU A 287 17.22 -6.91 -36.09
N VAL A 288 16.18 -6.45 -35.39
CA VAL A 288 15.32 -5.34 -35.86
C VAL A 288 16.14 -4.06 -36.00
N SER A 289 16.99 -3.72 -35.02
CA SER A 289 17.87 -2.55 -35.11
C SER A 289 18.87 -2.67 -36.27
N GLU A 290 19.44 -3.85 -36.53
CA GLU A 290 20.30 -4.08 -37.69
C GLU A 290 19.55 -3.92 -39.02
N LEU A 291 18.34 -4.48 -39.13
CA LEU A 291 17.51 -4.34 -40.31
C LEU A 291 17.10 -2.90 -40.55
N GLN A 292 16.72 -2.16 -39.50
CA GLN A 292 16.44 -0.72 -39.58
C GLN A 292 17.66 0.07 -40.07
N ARG A 293 18.86 -0.24 -39.57
CA ARG A 293 20.11 0.39 -40.03
C ARG A 293 20.39 0.11 -41.50
N LYS A 294 20.19 -1.14 -41.95
CA LYS A 294 20.36 -1.53 -43.35
C LYS A 294 19.33 -0.83 -44.26
N LEU A 295 18.08 -0.73 -43.80
CA LEU A 295 17.01 -0.06 -44.56
C LEU A 295 17.32 1.43 -44.73
N ARG A 296 17.66 2.12 -43.64
CA ARG A 296 18.11 3.53 -43.70
C ARG A 296 19.33 3.73 -44.58
N GLY A 297 20.30 2.82 -44.51
CA GLY A 297 21.47 2.86 -45.39
C GLY A 297 21.10 2.72 -46.87
N ASN A 298 20.16 1.83 -47.21
CA ASN A 298 19.68 1.67 -48.57
C ASN A 298 18.85 2.88 -49.04
N GLU A 299 17.97 3.42 -48.21
CA GLU A 299 17.20 4.64 -48.50
C GLU A 299 18.15 5.81 -48.83
N ASN A 300 19.17 6.04 -48.00
CA ASN A 300 20.17 7.08 -48.26
C ASN A 300 20.91 6.85 -49.59
N ILE A 301 21.26 5.59 -49.92
CA ILE A 301 21.92 5.27 -51.19
C ILE A 301 20.97 5.50 -52.39
N GLU A 302 19.68 5.21 -52.24
CA GLU A 302 18.69 5.48 -53.27
C GLU A 302 18.46 6.98 -53.47
N GLU A 303 18.41 7.77 -52.38
CA GLU A 303 18.37 9.22 -52.43
C GLU A 303 19.61 9.81 -53.11
N GLU A 304 20.81 9.41 -52.70
CA GLU A 304 22.07 9.84 -53.34
C GLU A 304 22.11 9.49 -54.84
N ARG A 305 21.58 8.31 -55.22
CA ARG A 305 21.48 7.90 -56.64
C ARG A 305 20.48 8.76 -57.40
N ALA A 306 19.33 9.09 -56.81
CA ALA A 306 18.32 9.93 -57.43
C ALA A 306 18.85 11.36 -57.64
N GLU A 307 19.51 11.94 -56.64
CA GLU A 307 20.17 13.24 -56.75
C GLU A 307 21.26 13.23 -57.84
N ALA A 308 22.10 12.19 -57.87
CA ALA A 308 23.13 12.06 -58.91
C ALA A 308 22.54 11.98 -60.33
N LEU A 309 21.40 11.31 -60.51
CA LEU A 309 20.70 11.26 -61.79
C LEU A 309 20.10 12.61 -62.17
N GLN A 310 19.53 13.34 -61.21
CA GLN A 310 18.99 14.68 -61.43
C GLN A 310 20.10 15.66 -61.83
N VAL A 311 21.19 15.72 -61.07
CA VAL A 311 22.36 16.56 -61.39
C VAL A 311 22.91 16.21 -62.76
N ARG A 312 22.99 14.92 -63.11
CA ARG A 312 23.44 14.49 -64.44
C ARG A 312 22.51 14.94 -65.55
N ALA A 313 21.19 14.90 -65.36
CA ALA A 313 20.22 15.39 -66.32
C ALA A 313 20.33 16.91 -66.52
N GLU A 314 20.49 17.67 -65.42
CA GLU A 314 20.72 19.11 -65.46
C GLU A 314 22.04 19.46 -66.16
N LEU A 315 23.11 18.71 -65.92
CA LEU A 315 24.39 18.87 -66.63
C LEU A 315 24.26 18.61 -68.14
N VAL A 316 23.49 17.61 -68.56
CA VAL A 316 23.25 17.34 -69.98
C VAL A 316 22.43 18.47 -70.61
N SER A 317 21.39 18.95 -69.94
CA SER A 317 20.56 20.07 -70.40
C SER A 317 21.37 21.36 -70.54
N THR A 318 22.13 21.74 -69.51
CA THR A 318 23.01 22.92 -69.54
C THR A 318 24.09 22.81 -70.60
N ARG A 319 24.68 21.62 -70.78
CA ARG A 319 25.62 21.36 -71.87
C ARG A 319 24.99 21.50 -73.24
N GLY A 320 23.72 21.08 -73.41
CA GLY A 320 22.95 21.31 -74.64
C GLY A 320 22.78 22.79 -74.95
N VAL A 321 22.34 23.58 -73.95
CA VAL A 321 22.20 25.04 -74.10
C VAL A 321 23.54 25.72 -74.40
N LEU A 322 24.62 25.28 -73.75
CA LEU A 322 25.96 25.80 -74.04
C LEU A 322 26.40 25.48 -75.47
N ALA A 323 26.13 24.28 -75.98
CA ALA A 323 26.44 23.91 -77.36
C ALA A 323 25.66 24.78 -78.36
N ASP A 324 24.37 25.03 -78.11
CA ASP A 324 23.56 25.93 -78.95
C ASP A 324 24.08 27.37 -78.93
N LEU A 325 24.50 27.86 -77.76
CA LEU A 325 25.08 29.20 -77.62
C LEU A 325 26.44 29.30 -78.32
N GLN A 326 27.28 28.26 -78.20
CA GLN A 326 28.55 28.18 -78.92
C GLN A 326 28.32 28.23 -80.43
N HIS A 327 27.37 27.45 -80.93
CA HIS A 327 27.04 27.45 -82.36
C HIS A 327 26.49 28.81 -82.83
N ARG A 328 25.65 29.48 -82.03
CA ARG A 328 25.18 30.84 -82.34
C ARG A 328 26.32 31.86 -82.34
N LEU A 329 27.30 31.70 -81.47
CA LEU A 329 28.48 32.55 -81.42
C LEU A 329 29.35 32.35 -82.66
N GLU A 330 29.59 31.11 -83.06
CA GLU A 330 30.29 30.76 -84.32
C GLU A 330 29.62 31.42 -85.53
N LEU A 331 28.29 31.29 -85.68
CA LEU A 331 27.54 31.94 -86.76
C LEU A 331 27.63 33.47 -86.71
N LYS A 332 27.74 34.06 -85.51
CA LYS A 332 27.91 35.50 -85.35
C LYS A 332 29.32 35.96 -85.72
N GLU A 333 30.35 35.20 -85.35
CA GLU A 333 31.73 35.44 -85.76
C GLU A 333 31.88 35.36 -87.29
N GLU A 334 31.22 34.38 -87.94
CA GLU A 334 31.15 34.30 -89.39
C GLU A 334 30.49 35.53 -90.02
N GLN A 335 29.34 35.96 -89.50
CA GLN A 335 28.66 37.18 -89.96
C GLN A 335 29.50 38.45 -89.75
N GLU A 336 30.20 38.56 -88.62
CA GLU A 336 31.11 39.67 -88.35
C GLU A 336 32.31 39.65 -89.31
N ALA A 337 32.86 38.47 -89.62
CA ALA A 337 33.91 38.32 -90.62
C ALA A 337 33.43 38.76 -92.01
N GLU A 338 32.22 38.35 -92.43
CA GLU A 338 31.63 38.78 -93.71
C GLU A 338 31.39 40.29 -93.76
N LEU A 339 30.81 40.88 -92.71
CA LEU A 339 30.56 42.32 -92.65
C LEU A 339 31.86 43.13 -92.61
N THR A 340 32.89 42.65 -91.91
CA THR A 340 34.20 43.31 -91.89
C THR A 340 34.88 43.27 -93.25
N GLU A 341 34.75 42.17 -94.01
CA GLU A 341 35.20 42.08 -95.39
C GLU A 341 34.43 43.05 -96.30
N GLN A 342 33.10 43.10 -96.19
CA GLN A 342 32.28 44.06 -96.94
C GLN A 342 32.65 45.51 -96.63
N ILE A 343 32.86 45.85 -95.36
CA ILE A 343 33.35 47.17 -94.94
C ILE A 343 34.73 47.44 -95.57
N ALA A 344 35.63 46.45 -95.63
CA ALA A 344 36.93 46.62 -96.27
C ALA A 344 36.81 46.85 -97.79
N VAL A 345 35.89 46.17 -98.47
CA VAL A 345 35.59 46.37 -99.90
C VAL A 345 34.99 47.76 -100.15
N LEU A 346 33.96 48.14 -99.38
CA LEU A 346 33.32 49.46 -99.48
C LEU A 346 34.31 50.59 -99.19
N LYS A 347 35.19 50.42 -98.20
CA LYS A 347 36.28 51.38 -97.95
C LYS A 347 37.21 51.53 -99.15
N ARG A 348 37.61 50.42 -99.78
CA ARG A 348 38.41 50.47 -101.03
C ARG A 348 37.66 51.20 -102.15
N GLN A 349 36.36 50.94 -102.33
CA GLN A 349 35.55 51.65 -103.33
C GLN A 349 35.41 53.15 -103.04
N ILE A 350 35.27 53.55 -101.77
CA ILE A 350 35.26 54.97 -101.37
C ILE A 350 36.63 55.60 -101.63
N ASP A 351 37.73 54.91 -101.31
CA ASP A 351 39.08 55.41 -101.57
C ASP A 351 39.34 55.52 -103.09
N GLU A 352 38.80 54.62 -103.91
CA GLU A 352 38.81 54.70 -105.37
C GLU A 352 38.01 55.90 -105.88
N MET A 353 36.79 56.13 -105.37
CA MET A 353 35.99 57.31 -105.74
C MET A 353 36.63 58.62 -105.26
N LYS A 354 37.28 58.66 -104.10
CA LYS A 354 38.06 59.84 -103.65
C LYS A 354 39.24 60.12 -104.57
N ASN A 355 39.84 59.12 -105.19
CA ASN A 355 40.89 59.37 -106.19
C ASN A 355 40.34 60.03 -107.49
N GLU A 356 39.02 60.02 -107.71
CA GLU A 356 38.36 60.81 -108.76
C GLU A 356 38.25 62.31 -108.41
N ASP A 357 38.73 62.75 -107.24
CA ASP A 357 38.86 64.18 -106.86
C ASP A 357 39.69 64.99 -107.89
N SER A 358 40.50 64.33 -108.73
CA SER A 358 41.17 64.97 -109.87
C SER A 358 40.21 65.53 -110.94
N LEU A 359 39.00 64.97 -111.07
CA LEU A 359 37.93 65.53 -111.90
C LEU A 359 37.26 66.72 -111.22
N PHE A 360 37.00 66.64 -109.92
CA PHE A 360 36.44 67.75 -109.14
C PHE A 360 37.40 68.97 -109.10
N GLN A 361 38.71 68.75 -108.99
CA GLN A 361 39.72 69.79 -109.13
C GLN A 361 39.80 70.38 -110.56
N ARG A 362 39.72 69.55 -111.60
CA ARG A 362 39.68 70.03 -113.01
C ARG A 362 38.43 70.85 -113.34
N LEU A 363 37.30 70.52 -112.75
CA LEU A 363 36.04 71.27 -112.91
C LEU A 363 36.03 72.58 -112.13
N HIS A 364 36.74 72.64 -110.98
CA HIS A 364 36.98 73.89 -110.25
C HIS A 364 37.85 74.87 -111.06
N ASP A 365 38.91 74.40 -111.72
CA ASP A 365 39.76 75.23 -112.60
C ASP A 365 39.02 75.82 -113.82
N LEU A 366 37.84 75.26 -114.15
CA LEU A 366 36.98 75.71 -115.25
C LEU A 366 35.84 76.64 -114.80
N ASP A 367 35.87 77.14 -113.56
CA ASP A 367 34.90 78.11 -113.00
C ASP A 367 33.43 77.68 -113.19
N VAL A 368 33.17 76.37 -113.05
CA VAL A 368 31.84 75.78 -113.20
C VAL A 368 31.08 75.88 -111.88
N VAL A 369 29.95 76.59 -111.89
CA VAL A 369 29.05 76.72 -110.74
C VAL A 369 28.28 75.40 -110.55
N PHE A 370 28.50 74.73 -109.43
CA PHE A 370 27.77 73.51 -109.07
C PHE A 370 26.33 73.85 -108.61
N MET A 371 25.35 73.18 -109.21
CA MET A 371 23.94 73.32 -108.87
C MET A 371 23.41 71.98 -108.35
N SER A 372 23.06 71.90 -107.06
CA SER A 372 22.35 70.75 -106.53
C SER A 372 20.85 70.91 -106.79
N TYR A 373 20.22 69.92 -107.41
CA TYR A 373 18.77 69.88 -107.58
C TYR A 373 18.14 69.08 -106.46
N HIS A 374 17.51 69.76 -105.50
CA HIS A 374 16.63 69.12 -104.52
C HIS A 374 15.18 69.28 -104.94
N PRO A 375 14.44 68.17 -105.17
CA PRO A 375 13.02 68.25 -105.51
C PRO A 375 12.23 68.96 -104.40
N GLY A 376 11.68 70.14 -104.69
CA GLY A 376 10.80 70.90 -103.81
C GLY A 376 11.35 72.21 -103.22
N ALA A 377 12.65 72.50 -103.30
CA ALA A 377 13.26 73.71 -102.71
C ALA A 377 13.87 74.71 -103.72
N GLY A 378 13.79 74.43 -105.03
CA GLY A 378 14.40 75.27 -106.06
C GLY A 378 15.93 75.15 -106.12
N HIS A 379 16.56 75.88 -107.04
CA HIS A 379 18.00 75.80 -107.27
C HIS A 379 18.78 76.54 -106.18
N VAL A 380 19.69 75.84 -105.50
CA VAL A 380 20.65 76.44 -104.56
C VAL A 380 22.05 76.28 -105.14
N THR A 381 22.76 77.40 -105.29
CA THR A 381 24.18 77.40 -105.66
C THR A 381 25.01 77.08 -104.42
N VAL A 382 25.66 75.92 -104.42
CA VAL A 382 26.54 75.51 -103.32
C VAL A 382 27.96 75.96 -103.65
N PRO A 383 28.62 76.79 -102.82
CA PRO A 383 30.02 77.13 -103.02
C PRO A 383 30.89 75.88 -102.79
N PHE A 384 31.97 75.76 -103.57
CA PHE A 384 32.84 74.57 -103.61
C PHE A 384 33.36 74.10 -102.23
N VAL A 385 33.48 75.02 -101.26
CA VAL A 385 33.97 74.74 -99.90
C VAL A 385 33.05 73.76 -99.12
N GLU A 386 31.78 73.62 -99.50
CA GLU A 386 30.83 72.72 -98.81
C GLU A 386 30.62 71.36 -99.51
N VAL A 387 31.21 71.15 -100.70
CA VAL A 387 31.06 69.90 -101.49
C VAL A 387 32.22 68.92 -101.24
N ASN A 388 33.29 69.37 -100.61
CA ASN A 388 34.42 68.53 -100.24
C ASN A 388 34.38 68.23 -98.72
N PRO A 389 34.16 66.98 -98.28
CA PRO A 389 34.28 66.61 -96.86
C PRO A 389 35.73 66.58 -96.36
#